data_AF-C0NRD6-F1
#
_entry.id   AF-C0NRD6-F1
#
_cell.length_a   1.000
_cell.length_b   1.000
_cell.length_c   1.000
_cell.angle_alpha   90.00
_cell.angle_beta   90.00
_cell.angle_gamma   90.00
#
_symmetry.space_group_name_H-M   'P 1'
#
loop_
_entity.id
_entity.type
_entity.pdbx_description
1 polymer ?
#
loop_
_entity_poly.entity_id
_entity_poly.type
_entity_poly.pdbx_seq_one_letter_code
_entity_poly.pdbx_strand_id
1 'polypeptide(L)'
;MAGTKRPKGLLFDIGGVCVVSPFQAILDYEIANKIPIGWVNYSIQQTSPHGAWHKIERGEVKLDAAFFREFNSDFQHQHLWKSFHALRQRKDNQSSSSSTFILPPLPKVDAEYLFWEMMRVARCPDPFMFPALEKLQASGQFILGALSNTTILPADSPVGPPVDVKRFFDFFISSAHVGLRKPDPKVYALALKEMNDAAKKKELPGLVEPDDIVFLDDIGINLKWAKKAGFRTIKVDLGKSWDAVKELEEVTVPSPALGIAALSEHTKRDSKIPQKKVGNDFFSLPVQLARHPGSVATRRTKPIGKMPFTKLVKNSAYFSRYQTKFKRRREGKTDYYARKRLITQAKNKYNAPKYRMVVRFTNRDIITQIVTAEMTGDKVFASAYSHELKRYGIKHGLTNWAAAYATGLLLARRALKKLGLDEDFVGVEEPEGEYSLTEAAETDEGTRRPFKVVLDVGLQRTSTGARVFAAMKGASDGGILIPHSESRFPGYDIETKELDAETLRRYIFGGHVAEYMETLADDDEERYKSQFQKYIDDDVDAGDLEEIYAEAHKGIRADPFKKDEDAGPKKTKEEWKAESLKYRSKKLTRAEKEARVQEKIRELA
;
A
#
# COMPACT_ATOMS: atom_id res chain seq x y z
N MET A 1 -10.26 10.61 24.78
CA MET A 1 -8.81 10.31 24.80
C MET A 1 -8.20 11.10 25.93
N ALA A 2 -7.58 10.43 26.91
CA ALA A 2 -6.89 11.12 28.00
C ALA A 2 -5.88 12.12 27.40
N GLY A 3 -5.98 13.39 27.78
CA GLY A 3 -5.15 14.46 27.22
C GLY A 3 -3.68 14.12 27.40
N THR A 4 -3.00 13.81 26.30
CA THR A 4 -1.59 13.43 26.30
C THR A 4 -0.76 14.59 26.84
N LYS A 5 -0.10 14.36 27.99
CA LYS A 5 0.83 15.29 28.64
C LYS A 5 1.81 15.82 27.61
N ARG A 6 1.94 17.15 27.49
CA ARG A 6 2.88 17.78 26.55
C ARG A 6 4.32 17.34 26.88
N PRO A 7 5.13 16.90 25.91
CA PRO A 7 6.50 16.48 26.18
C PRO A 7 7.38 17.65 26.59
N LYS A 8 8.41 17.37 27.40
CA LYS A 8 9.50 18.32 27.70
C LYS A 8 10.69 18.09 26.77
N GLY A 9 10.93 16.83 26.38
CA GLY A 9 12.05 16.42 25.56
C GLY A 9 11.62 15.65 24.32
N LEU A 10 12.26 15.95 23.19
CA LEU A 10 12.11 15.21 21.94
C LEU A 10 13.45 14.58 21.59
N LEU A 11 13.46 13.25 21.45
CA LEU A 11 14.65 12.48 21.12
C LEU A 11 14.50 11.94 19.68
N PHE A 12 15.51 12.12 18.84
CA PHE A 12 15.44 11.72 17.43
C PHE A 12 16.56 10.75 17.09
N ASP A 13 16.24 9.69 16.34
CA ASP A 13 17.24 9.05 15.50
C ASP A 13 17.66 10.00 14.38
N ILE A 14 18.86 9.80 13.86
CA ILE A 14 19.34 10.57 12.72
C ILE A 14 18.98 9.84 11.43
N GLY A 15 19.51 8.63 11.23
CA GLY A 15 19.24 7.80 10.06
C GLY A 15 17.77 7.40 9.99
N GLY A 16 17.12 7.62 8.84
CA GLY A 16 15.73 7.25 8.62
C GLY A 16 14.69 8.20 9.21
N VAL A 17 15.11 9.17 10.03
CA VAL A 17 14.24 10.19 10.62
C VAL A 17 14.62 11.59 10.17
N CYS A 18 15.82 12.06 10.52
CA CYS A 18 16.30 13.40 10.15
C CYS A 18 16.93 13.43 8.75
N VAL A 19 17.51 12.30 8.35
CA VAL A 19 18.13 12.07 7.04
C VAL A 19 17.59 10.77 6.46
N VAL A 20 17.74 10.59 5.15
CA VAL A 20 17.28 9.38 4.45
C VAL A 20 17.93 8.13 5.06
N SER A 21 17.13 7.07 5.25
CA SER A 21 17.62 5.84 5.89
C SER A 21 18.71 5.16 5.05
N PRO A 22 19.83 4.71 5.67
CA PRO A 22 20.85 3.92 4.99
C PRO A 22 20.29 2.60 4.43
N PHE A 23 19.16 2.10 4.97
CA PHE A 23 18.48 0.91 4.43
C PHE A 23 17.98 1.09 3.00
N GLN A 24 17.74 2.33 2.54
CA GLN A 24 17.39 2.58 1.14
C GLN A 24 18.54 2.21 0.20
N ALA A 25 19.80 2.48 0.59
CA ALA A 25 20.97 2.10 -0.20
C ALA A 25 21.12 0.57 -0.29
N ILE A 26 20.81 -0.15 0.79
CA ILE A 26 20.82 -1.62 0.80
C ILE A 26 19.79 -2.16 -0.19
N LEU A 27 18.57 -1.63 -0.17
CA LEU A 27 17.52 -2.05 -1.10
C LEU A 27 17.93 -1.79 -2.56
N ASP A 28 18.44 -0.61 -2.86
CA ASP A 28 18.90 -0.24 -4.21
C ASP A 28 20.05 -1.16 -4.67
N TYR A 29 20.98 -1.49 -3.77
CA TYR A 29 22.08 -2.40 -4.03
C TYR A 29 21.61 -3.83 -4.29
N GLU A 30 20.67 -4.35 -3.49
CA GLU A 30 20.12 -5.69 -3.66
C GLU A 30 19.40 -5.82 -5.01
N ILE A 31 18.60 -4.82 -5.38
CA ILE A 31 17.91 -4.79 -6.68
C ILE A 31 18.92 -4.75 -7.84
N ALA A 32 19.92 -3.86 -7.77
CA ALA A 32 20.92 -3.70 -8.82
C ALA A 32 21.75 -4.98 -9.05
N ASN A 33 22.06 -5.70 -7.98
CA ASN A 33 22.89 -6.92 -8.02
C ASN A 33 22.07 -8.22 -8.08
N LYS A 34 20.74 -8.13 -8.24
CA LYS A 34 19.82 -9.29 -8.27
C LYS A 34 19.94 -10.18 -7.03
N ILE A 35 20.24 -9.57 -5.89
CA ILE A 35 20.26 -10.23 -4.60
C ILE A 35 18.80 -10.31 -4.10
N PRO A 36 18.35 -11.47 -3.60
CA PRO A 36 17.06 -11.60 -2.93
C PRO A 36 16.85 -10.50 -1.86
N ILE A 37 15.86 -9.64 -2.10
CA ILE A 37 15.56 -8.49 -1.23
C ILE A 37 15.44 -8.91 0.24
N GLY A 38 16.15 -8.19 1.12
CA GLY A 38 16.19 -8.39 2.56
C GLY A 38 17.34 -9.28 3.05
N TRP A 39 18.16 -9.86 2.16
CA TRP A 39 19.28 -10.71 2.55
C TRP A 39 20.32 -9.97 3.39
N VAL A 40 20.75 -8.79 2.96
CA VAL A 40 21.80 -8.02 3.63
C VAL A 40 21.35 -7.67 5.04
N ASN A 41 20.12 -7.15 5.18
CA ASN A 41 19.54 -6.81 6.49
C ASN A 41 19.38 -8.05 7.38
N TYR A 42 18.95 -9.18 6.81
CA TYR A 42 18.82 -10.42 7.55
C TYR A 42 20.17 -10.89 8.09
N SER A 43 21.21 -10.93 7.25
CA SER A 43 22.56 -11.30 7.65
C SER A 43 23.10 -10.38 8.76
N ILE A 44 22.99 -9.05 8.60
CA ILE A 44 23.40 -8.09 9.63
C ILE A 44 22.67 -8.35 10.93
N GLN A 45 21.35 -8.55 10.91
CA GLN A 45 20.57 -8.80 12.15
C GLN A 45 20.99 -10.09 12.85
N GLN A 46 21.21 -11.17 12.10
CA GLN A 46 21.54 -12.49 12.67
C GLN A 46 22.96 -12.57 13.23
N THR A 47 23.89 -11.71 12.79
CA THR A 47 25.22 -11.62 13.40
C THR A 47 25.23 -10.73 14.65
N SER A 48 24.11 -10.12 15.04
CA SER A 48 24.03 -9.35 16.29
C SER A 48 24.26 -10.22 17.53
N PRO A 49 25.02 -9.77 18.55
CA PRO A 49 25.65 -8.46 18.70
C PRO A 49 27.12 -8.41 18.23
N HIS A 50 27.66 -9.49 17.67
CA HIS A 50 29.10 -9.65 17.43
C HIS A 50 29.54 -9.45 15.97
N GLY A 51 28.61 -9.23 15.05
CA GLY A 51 28.90 -8.93 13.65
C GLY A 51 29.69 -7.62 13.48
N ALA A 52 30.38 -7.50 12.35
CA ALA A 52 31.27 -6.37 12.07
C ALA A 52 30.53 -5.03 12.21
N TRP A 53 29.31 -4.96 11.67
CA TRP A 53 28.45 -3.76 11.73
C TRP A 53 28.20 -3.29 13.17
N HIS A 54 28.01 -4.22 14.09
CA HIS A 54 27.70 -3.90 15.48
C HIS A 54 28.94 -3.46 16.27
N LYS A 55 30.09 -4.08 15.98
CA LYS A 55 31.37 -3.69 16.57
C LYS A 55 31.75 -2.27 16.16
N ILE A 56 31.58 -1.92 14.88
CA ILE A 56 31.91 -0.58 14.39
C ILE A 56 30.93 0.48 14.92
N GLU A 57 29.64 0.16 15.05
CA GLU A 57 28.66 1.05 15.69
C GLU A 57 28.95 1.27 17.18
N ARG A 58 29.60 0.33 17.87
CA ARG A 58 30.06 0.52 19.25
C ARG A 58 31.45 1.16 19.35
N GLY A 59 32.12 1.42 18.23
CA GLY A 59 33.48 1.98 18.23
C GLY A 59 34.55 1.00 18.71
N GLU A 60 34.27 -0.31 18.72
CA GLU A 60 35.21 -1.36 19.15
C GLU A 60 36.28 -1.66 18.09
N VAL A 61 36.00 -1.33 16.82
CA VAL A 61 36.87 -1.57 15.67
C VAL A 61 37.04 -0.29 14.85
N LYS A 62 38.20 -0.17 14.18
CA LYS A 62 38.49 0.94 13.26
C LYS A 62 37.88 0.66 11.89
N LEU A 63 37.44 1.72 11.21
CA LEU A 63 36.95 1.65 9.83
C LEU A 63 38.14 1.56 8.87
N ASP A 64 38.59 0.34 8.60
CA ASP A 64 39.72 0.06 7.71
C ASP A 64 39.50 -1.21 6.87
N ALA A 65 40.53 -1.63 6.14
CA ALA A 65 40.48 -2.84 5.32
C ALA A 65 40.20 -4.12 6.15
N ALA A 66 40.56 -4.17 7.44
CA ALA A 66 40.25 -5.31 8.28
C ALA A 66 38.75 -5.37 8.59
N PHE A 67 38.13 -4.24 8.90
CA PHE A 67 36.67 -4.14 9.03
C PHE A 67 35.95 -4.59 7.76
N PHE A 68 36.36 -4.12 6.57
CA PHE A 68 35.68 -4.50 5.33
C PHE A 68 35.82 -5.99 4.99
N ARG A 69 36.91 -6.64 5.41
CA ARG A 69 37.04 -8.11 5.31
C ARG A 69 36.08 -8.83 6.24
N GLU A 70 35.98 -8.39 7.49
CA GLU A 70 35.04 -8.97 8.47
C GLU A 70 33.59 -8.74 8.02
N PHE A 71 33.25 -7.54 7.58
CA PHE A 71 31.90 -7.20 7.13
C PHE A 71 31.49 -7.98 5.86
N ASN A 72 32.42 -8.20 4.93
CA ASN A 72 32.17 -9.12 3.81
C ASN A 72 31.91 -10.56 4.29
N SER A 73 32.59 -11.01 5.35
CA SER A 73 32.44 -12.38 5.86
C SER A 73 31.06 -12.63 6.50
N ASP A 74 30.44 -11.61 7.10
CA ASP A 74 29.08 -11.70 7.67
C ASP A 74 28.03 -12.13 6.62
N PHE A 75 28.26 -11.81 5.34
CA PHE A 75 27.38 -12.15 4.22
C PHE A 75 27.64 -13.53 3.60
N GLN A 76 28.62 -14.29 4.10
CA GLN A 76 29.04 -15.58 3.51
C GLN A 76 28.63 -16.80 4.34
N HIS A 77 27.79 -16.61 5.37
CA HIS A 77 27.29 -17.71 6.20
C HIS A 77 26.22 -18.56 5.48
N GLN A 78 26.60 -19.76 5.03
CA GLN A 78 25.67 -20.70 4.35
C GLN A 78 24.44 -21.07 5.18
N HIS A 79 24.57 -21.20 6.50
CA HIS A 79 23.45 -21.56 7.38
C HIS A 79 22.41 -20.42 7.49
N LEU A 80 22.86 -19.16 7.52
CA LEU A 80 21.97 -18.00 7.49
C LEU A 80 21.26 -17.89 6.15
N TRP A 81 21.95 -18.19 5.04
CA TRP A 81 21.36 -18.19 3.70
C TRP A 81 20.23 -19.22 3.55
N LYS A 82 20.46 -20.44 4.05
CA LYS A 82 19.42 -21.47 4.13
C LYS A 82 18.22 -21.01 4.94
N SER A 83 18.47 -20.44 6.13
CA SER A 83 17.42 -19.98 7.04
C SER A 83 16.60 -18.82 6.45
N PHE A 84 17.27 -17.88 5.77
CA PHE A 84 16.62 -16.77 5.07
C PHE A 84 15.66 -17.26 3.98
N HIS A 85 16.08 -18.24 3.18
CA HIS A 85 15.20 -18.84 2.17
C HIS A 85 14.05 -19.64 2.77
N ALA A 86 14.27 -20.38 3.85
CA ALA A 86 13.21 -21.07 4.56
C ALA A 86 12.15 -20.09 5.11
N LEU A 87 12.59 -18.96 5.67
CA LEU A 87 11.68 -17.92 6.15
C LEU A 87 10.89 -17.27 5.01
N ARG A 88 11.53 -17.00 3.86
CA ARG A 88 10.83 -16.47 2.68
C ARG A 88 9.81 -17.45 2.13
N GLN A 89 10.15 -18.74 2.06
CA GLN A 89 9.20 -19.76 1.64
C GLN A 89 8.01 -19.84 2.57
N ARG A 90 8.18 -19.79 3.89
CA ARG A 90 7.04 -19.75 4.82
C ARG A 90 6.13 -18.54 4.58
N LYS A 91 6.72 -17.41 4.17
CA LYS A 91 5.99 -16.18 3.89
C LYS A 91 5.27 -16.20 2.54
N ASP A 92 5.83 -16.91 1.55
CA ASP A 92 5.29 -17.04 0.20
C ASP A 92 4.35 -18.27 0.06
N ASN A 93 4.51 -19.32 0.88
CA ASN A 93 3.70 -20.55 0.88
C ASN A 93 2.41 -20.41 1.72
N GLN A 94 1.59 -19.43 1.35
CA GLN A 94 0.13 -19.59 1.45
C GLN A 94 -0.45 -20.41 0.29
N SER A 95 0.39 -21.01 -0.57
CA SER A 95 -0.03 -21.99 -1.58
C SER A 95 1.14 -22.83 -2.08
N SER A 96 0.97 -24.16 -2.01
CA SER A 96 1.77 -25.25 -2.59
C SER A 96 3.00 -25.75 -1.83
N SER A 97 2.84 -26.94 -1.27
CA SER A 97 3.88 -27.86 -0.84
C SER A 97 4.52 -28.59 -2.03
N SER A 98 5.78 -28.98 -1.86
CA SER A 98 6.45 -30.06 -2.61
C SER A 98 6.93 -29.77 -4.04
N SER A 99 7.75 -28.73 -4.23
CA SER A 99 8.81 -28.78 -5.26
C SER A 99 10.17 -28.74 -4.58
N THR A 100 11.08 -29.65 -4.94
CA THR A 100 12.48 -29.71 -4.46
C THR A 100 13.15 -28.36 -4.63
N PHE A 101 13.17 -27.56 -3.56
CA PHE A 101 13.73 -26.22 -3.60
C PHE A 101 15.25 -26.30 -3.72
N ILE A 102 15.77 -25.96 -4.89
CA ILE A 102 17.20 -25.81 -5.11
C ILE A 102 17.61 -24.47 -4.51
N LEU A 103 18.39 -24.51 -3.43
CA LEU A 103 18.96 -23.32 -2.80
C LEU A 103 19.86 -22.59 -3.81
N PRO A 104 19.60 -21.32 -4.15
CA PRO A 104 20.47 -20.56 -5.04
C PRO A 104 21.86 -20.38 -4.41
N PRO A 105 22.92 -20.17 -5.22
CA PRO A 105 24.24 -19.88 -4.70
C PRO A 105 24.24 -18.59 -3.88
N LEU A 106 25.15 -18.51 -2.89
CA LEU A 106 25.36 -17.31 -2.09
C LEU A 106 25.69 -16.11 -2.99
N PRO A 107 25.04 -14.95 -2.79
CA PRO A 107 25.36 -13.75 -3.56
C PRO A 107 26.72 -13.19 -3.15
N LYS A 108 27.45 -12.65 -4.13
CA LYS A 108 28.66 -11.86 -3.87
C LYS A 108 28.21 -10.44 -3.48
N VAL A 109 28.54 -10.02 -2.26
CA VAL A 109 28.31 -8.66 -1.76
C VAL A 109 29.65 -7.94 -1.78
N ASP A 110 29.65 -6.70 -2.24
CA ASP A 110 30.77 -5.76 -2.10
C ASP A 110 30.46 -4.86 -0.89
N ALA A 111 30.91 -5.31 0.28
CA ALA A 111 30.60 -4.64 1.53
C ALA A 111 31.21 -3.24 1.65
N GLU A 112 32.34 -2.97 0.97
CA GLU A 112 32.98 -1.67 0.99
C GLU A 112 32.18 -0.65 0.17
N TYR A 113 31.85 -1.01 -1.07
CA TYR A 113 30.98 -0.17 -1.90
C TYR A 113 29.64 0.09 -1.21
N LEU A 114 29.01 -0.96 -0.68
CA LEU A 114 27.73 -0.87 -0.01
C LEU A 114 27.79 0.06 1.21
N PHE A 115 28.82 -0.07 2.05
CA PHE A 115 29.02 0.78 3.21
C PHE A 115 29.12 2.26 2.82
N TRP A 116 29.92 2.58 1.81
CA TRP A 116 30.08 3.97 1.37
C TRP A 116 28.81 4.54 0.74
N GLU A 117 28.05 3.74 0.00
CA GLU A 117 26.74 4.14 -0.51
C GLU A 117 25.72 4.40 0.60
N MET A 118 25.68 3.55 1.63
CA MET A 118 24.85 3.78 2.82
C MET A 118 25.22 5.12 3.49
N MET A 119 26.52 5.39 3.69
CA MET A 119 27.00 6.64 4.28
C MET A 119 26.73 7.86 3.39
N ARG A 120 26.67 7.70 2.07
CA ARG A 120 26.33 8.76 1.12
C ARG A 120 24.84 9.09 1.17
N VAL A 121 23.97 8.08 1.18
CA VAL A 121 22.51 8.26 1.25
C VAL A 121 22.09 8.87 2.59
N ALA A 122 22.68 8.44 3.69
CA ALA A 122 22.43 8.96 5.04
C ALA A 122 22.88 10.41 5.26
N ARG A 123 23.39 11.11 4.24
CA ARG A 123 23.68 12.56 4.30
C ARG A 123 22.59 13.41 3.69
N CYS A 124 21.62 12.81 3.01
CA CYS A 124 20.51 13.54 2.40
C CYS A 124 19.44 13.86 3.45
N PRO A 125 19.08 15.13 3.69
CA PRO A 125 18.03 15.50 4.63
C PRO A 125 16.68 14.87 4.27
N ASP A 126 15.92 14.44 5.28
CA ASP A 126 14.53 14.05 5.06
C ASP A 126 13.69 15.30 4.68
N PRO A 127 12.88 15.24 3.62
CA PRO A 127 12.18 16.41 3.10
C PRO A 127 11.06 16.94 4.02
N PHE A 128 10.59 16.16 4.99
CA PHE A 128 9.49 16.54 5.90
C PHE A 128 9.97 16.79 7.32
N MET A 129 10.81 15.91 7.86
CA MET A 129 11.32 16.00 9.22
C MET A 129 12.36 17.12 9.39
N PHE A 130 13.21 17.36 8.38
CA PHE A 130 14.24 18.40 8.48
C PHE A 130 13.63 19.82 8.63
N PRO A 131 12.62 20.23 7.82
CA PRO A 131 11.90 21.49 8.08
C PRO A 131 11.15 21.52 9.41
N ALA A 132 10.68 20.37 9.91
CA ALA A 132 10.03 20.29 11.22
C ALA A 132 11.03 20.54 12.35
N LEU A 133 12.24 19.99 12.27
CA LEU A 133 13.33 20.24 13.22
C LEU A 133 13.73 21.72 13.24
N GLU A 134 13.80 22.38 12.08
CA GLU A 134 14.07 23.83 12.02
C GLU A 134 13.03 24.64 12.80
N LYS A 135 11.75 24.29 12.67
CA LYS A 135 10.66 24.93 13.43
C LYS A 135 10.71 24.61 14.92
N LEU A 136 10.99 23.36 15.29
CA LEU A 136 11.08 22.95 16.68
C LEU A 136 12.25 23.63 17.39
N GLN A 137 13.41 23.71 16.75
CA GLN A 137 14.55 24.44 17.29
C GLN A 137 14.21 25.92 17.46
N ALA A 138 13.65 26.56 16.42
CA ALA A 138 13.27 27.97 16.47
C ALA A 138 12.22 28.29 17.54
N SER A 139 11.37 27.31 17.90
CA SER A 139 10.38 27.49 18.97
C SER A 139 11.02 27.65 20.35
N GLY A 140 12.17 27.01 20.61
CA GLY A 140 12.81 26.97 21.92
C GLY A 140 12.00 26.27 23.02
N GLN A 141 10.87 25.63 22.68
CA GLN A 141 9.91 25.11 23.67
C GLN A 141 10.27 23.73 24.23
N PHE A 142 11.19 23.02 23.57
CA PHE A 142 11.54 21.65 23.88
C PHE A 142 13.05 21.50 24.02
N ILE A 143 13.47 20.48 24.77
CA ILE A 143 14.84 19.98 24.74
C ILE A 143 14.93 19.01 23.55
N LEU A 144 15.86 19.27 22.63
CA LEU A 144 16.06 18.45 21.44
C LEU A 144 17.31 17.60 21.61
N GLY A 145 17.15 16.29 21.64
CA GLY A 145 18.25 15.33 21.71
C GLY A 145 18.34 14.46 20.46
N ALA A 146 19.54 14.03 20.12
CA ALA A 146 19.76 12.99 19.10
C ALA A 146 20.35 11.73 19.74
N LEU A 147 19.81 10.56 19.37
CA LEU A 147 20.32 9.25 19.75
C LEU A 147 20.43 8.37 18.50
N SER A 148 21.66 8.23 18.00
CA SER A 148 21.93 7.53 16.74
C SER A 148 22.98 6.45 16.91
N ASN A 149 22.72 5.30 16.29
CA ASN A 149 23.79 4.36 16.00
C ASN A 149 24.62 4.95 14.85
N THR A 150 25.92 5.16 15.07
CA THR A 150 26.80 5.86 14.11
C THR A 150 28.17 5.20 14.09
N THR A 151 28.95 5.46 13.05
CA THR A 151 30.35 5.02 12.94
C THR A 151 31.31 6.22 12.97
N ILE A 152 32.54 6.01 13.46
CA ILE A 152 33.61 7.01 13.38
C ILE A 152 34.25 6.89 12.00
N LEU A 153 34.09 7.94 11.19
CA LEU A 153 34.65 8.00 9.83
C LEU A 153 36.10 8.51 9.88
N PRO A 154 37.01 7.92 9.09
CA PRO A 154 38.37 8.41 8.96
C PRO A 154 38.38 9.74 8.18
N ALA A 155 39.40 10.57 8.40
CA ALA A 155 39.47 11.92 7.86
C ALA A 155 39.51 11.95 6.30
N ASP A 156 40.00 10.89 5.68
CA ASP A 156 40.13 10.68 4.24
C ASP A 156 38.93 9.96 3.62
N SER A 157 37.80 9.85 4.34
CA SER A 157 36.62 9.14 3.83
C SER A 157 36.13 9.74 2.49
N PRO A 158 35.71 8.91 1.51
CA PRO A 158 35.27 9.35 0.18
C PRO A 158 33.93 10.09 0.20
N VAL A 159 33.24 10.10 1.35
CA VAL A 159 31.93 10.73 1.53
C VAL A 159 32.10 12.16 2.01
N GLY A 160 31.73 13.13 1.17
CA GLY A 160 31.82 14.56 1.47
C GLY A 160 31.08 14.97 2.76
N PRO A 161 31.34 16.16 3.33
CA PRO A 161 30.92 16.54 4.68
C PRO A 161 29.41 16.35 4.92
N PRO A 162 28.98 15.91 6.12
CA PRO A 162 27.58 15.63 6.37
C PRO A 162 26.82 16.95 6.42
N VAL A 163 25.52 16.91 6.15
CA VAL A 163 24.66 18.04 6.50
C VAL A 163 24.75 18.22 8.02
N ASP A 164 24.92 19.45 8.47
CA ASP A 164 25.04 19.77 9.89
C ASP A 164 23.68 19.70 10.58
N VAL A 165 23.22 18.47 10.84
CA VAL A 165 22.00 18.20 11.61
C VAL A 165 22.27 18.39 13.11
N LYS A 166 23.54 18.28 13.54
CA LYS A 166 23.93 18.39 14.96
C LYS A 166 23.56 19.74 15.54
N ARG A 167 23.60 20.81 14.74
CA ARG A 167 23.22 22.16 15.16
C ARG A 167 21.82 22.27 15.75
N PHE A 168 20.90 21.35 15.45
CA PHE A 168 19.51 21.40 15.92
C PHE A 168 19.35 20.90 17.36
N PHE A 169 20.31 20.13 17.88
CA PHE A 169 20.15 19.40 19.12
C PHE A 169 20.96 20.04 20.26
N ASP A 170 20.39 20.02 21.45
CA ASP A 170 21.03 20.43 22.71
C ASP A 170 22.10 19.42 23.14
N PHE A 171 21.92 18.14 22.79
CA PHE A 171 22.89 17.07 23.00
C PHE A 171 22.81 16.00 21.91
N PHE A 172 23.92 15.30 21.69
CA PHE A 172 24.04 14.28 20.65
C PHE A 172 24.75 13.03 21.19
N ILE A 173 24.03 11.91 21.26
CA ILE A 173 24.57 10.61 21.68
C ILE A 173 24.92 9.80 20.43
N SER A 174 26.22 9.61 20.24
CA SER A 174 26.80 8.80 19.17
C SER A 174 27.26 7.47 19.73
N SER A 175 26.66 6.37 19.26
CA SER A 175 26.98 5.02 19.76
C SER A 175 28.46 4.68 19.71
N ALA A 176 29.17 5.05 18.64
CA ALA A 176 30.58 4.75 18.49
C ALA A 176 31.50 5.58 19.39
N HIS A 177 31.05 6.74 19.88
CA HIS A 177 31.82 7.54 20.84
C HIS A 177 31.54 7.12 22.28
N VAL A 178 30.32 6.64 22.59
CA VAL A 178 29.94 6.25 23.96
C VAL A 178 30.07 4.75 24.23
N GLY A 179 30.27 3.92 23.20
CA GLY A 179 30.37 2.46 23.31
C GLY A 179 29.03 1.74 23.52
N LEU A 180 27.90 2.44 23.46
CA LEU A 180 26.55 1.91 23.71
C LEU A 180 25.69 2.10 22.46
N ARG A 181 25.11 1.01 21.93
CA ARG A 181 24.21 1.05 20.77
C ARG A 181 22.77 0.81 21.17
N LYS A 182 21.83 1.37 20.42
CA LYS A 182 20.45 0.88 20.44
C LYS A 182 20.42 -0.59 19.97
N PRO A 183 19.65 -1.48 20.62
CA PRO A 183 18.67 -1.20 21.68
C PRO A 183 19.14 -1.54 23.12
N ASP A 184 20.44 -1.43 23.46
CA ASP A 184 20.93 -1.68 24.81
C ASP A 184 20.22 -0.76 25.84
N PRO A 185 19.61 -1.31 26.92
CA PRO A 185 18.96 -0.52 27.97
C PRO A 185 19.79 0.66 28.51
N LYS A 186 21.11 0.48 28.61
CA LYS A 186 22.03 1.50 29.14
C LYS A 186 22.05 2.76 28.29
N VAL A 187 21.78 2.67 26.98
CA VAL A 187 21.79 3.85 26.10
C VAL A 187 20.57 4.74 26.35
N TYR A 188 19.41 4.16 26.70
CA TYR A 188 18.21 4.94 27.05
C TYR A 188 18.37 5.60 28.42
N ALA A 189 19.04 4.94 29.38
CA ALA A 189 19.40 5.54 30.65
C ALA A 189 20.37 6.73 30.47
N LEU A 190 21.34 6.61 29.56
CA LEU A 190 22.23 7.71 29.18
C LEU A 190 21.46 8.86 28.53
N ALA A 191 20.51 8.57 27.63
CA ALA A 191 19.67 9.58 27.00
C ALA A 191 18.84 10.37 28.01
N LEU A 192 18.27 9.70 29.02
CA LEU A 192 17.55 10.37 30.10
C LEU A 192 18.47 11.27 30.95
N LYS A 193 19.71 10.83 31.20
CA LYS A 193 20.71 11.64 31.91
C LYS A 193 21.07 12.90 31.14
N GLU A 194 21.43 12.77 29.86
CA GLU A 194 21.77 13.90 28.98
C GLU A 194 20.59 14.88 28.81
N MET A 195 19.37 14.36 28.72
CA MET A 195 18.14 15.18 28.68
C MET A 195 17.99 16.02 29.95
N ASN A 196 18.26 15.44 31.12
CA ASN A 196 18.22 16.16 32.39
C ASN A 196 19.36 17.19 32.52
N ASP A 197 20.56 16.87 32.03
CA ASP A 197 21.68 17.82 32.04
C ASP A 197 21.43 18.98 31.07
N ALA A 198 20.80 18.74 29.92
CA ALA A 198 20.32 19.77 29.01
C ALA A 198 19.18 20.61 29.61
N ALA A 199 18.25 19.99 30.36
CA ALA A 199 17.19 20.69 31.08
C ALA A 199 17.75 21.69 32.10
N LYS A 200 18.77 21.28 32.86
CA LYS A 200 19.47 22.14 33.82
C LYS A 200 20.16 23.32 33.13
N LYS A 201 20.83 23.08 31.99
CA LYS A 201 21.47 24.14 31.19
C LYS A 201 20.47 25.17 30.64
N LYS A 202 19.22 24.75 30.39
CA LYS A 202 18.12 25.60 29.95
C LYS A 202 17.29 26.19 31.11
N GLU A 203 17.69 25.95 32.35
CA GLU A 203 16.99 26.40 33.57
C GLU A 203 15.50 25.99 33.61
N LEU A 204 15.17 24.82 33.03
CA LEU A 204 13.80 24.31 33.04
C LEU A 204 13.44 23.75 34.42
N PRO A 205 12.23 24.03 34.94
CA PRO A 205 11.83 23.59 36.28
C PRO A 205 11.56 22.07 36.33
N GLY A 206 12.20 21.40 37.28
CA GLY A 206 12.00 19.98 37.59
C GLY A 206 12.84 19.01 36.74
N LEU A 207 12.88 17.74 37.18
CA LEU A 207 13.47 16.68 36.37
C LEU A 207 12.56 16.32 35.19
N VAL A 208 13.18 15.92 34.09
CA VAL A 208 12.52 15.29 32.96
C VAL A 208 12.34 13.82 33.31
N GLU A 209 11.08 13.37 33.41
CA GLU A 209 10.74 11.97 33.63
C GLU A 209 10.74 11.19 32.31
N PRO A 210 10.85 9.84 32.32
CA PRO A 210 10.80 9.06 31.09
C PRO A 210 9.56 9.34 30.22
N ASP A 211 8.38 9.55 30.82
CA ASP A 211 7.13 9.81 30.08
C ASP A 211 7.09 11.21 29.40
N ASP A 212 7.96 12.11 29.83
CA ASP A 212 8.10 13.46 29.28
C ASP A 212 8.87 13.45 27.95
N ILE A 213 9.47 12.30 27.59
CA ILE A 213 10.30 12.13 26.40
C ILE A 213 9.50 11.41 25.30
N VAL A 214 9.53 11.97 24.09
CA VAL A 214 9.04 11.30 22.87
C VAL A 214 10.23 10.95 21.99
N PHE A 215 10.42 9.67 21.71
CA PHE A 215 11.50 9.15 20.87
C PHE A 215 11.01 8.78 19.46
N LEU A 216 11.69 9.30 18.44
CA LEU A 216 11.42 9.05 17.02
C LEU A 216 12.51 8.16 16.42
N ASP A 217 12.14 7.03 15.82
CA ASP A 217 13.06 6.08 15.21
C ASP A 217 12.33 5.34 14.06
N ASP A 218 13.04 4.93 13.00
CA ASP A 218 12.48 4.13 11.91
C ASP A 218 12.48 2.62 12.24
N ILE A 219 13.26 2.21 13.24
CA ILE A 219 13.44 0.82 13.67
C ILE A 219 12.54 0.49 14.86
N GLY A 220 11.56 -0.38 14.63
CA GLY A 220 10.59 -0.79 15.64
C GLY A 220 11.18 -1.43 16.90
N ILE A 221 12.30 -2.17 16.79
CA ILE A 221 12.93 -2.77 17.98
C ILE A 221 13.54 -1.71 18.91
N ASN A 222 14.08 -0.62 18.36
CA ASN A 222 14.59 0.50 19.18
C ASN A 222 13.43 1.14 19.96
N LEU A 223 12.31 1.40 19.27
CA LEU A 223 11.11 1.94 19.91
C LEU A 223 10.54 1.01 21.00
N LYS A 224 10.58 -0.32 20.79
CA LYS A 224 10.14 -1.28 21.80
C LYS A 224 10.95 -1.17 23.09
N TRP A 225 12.27 -1.01 22.98
CA TRP A 225 13.13 -0.83 24.16
C TRP A 225 13.02 0.57 24.77
N ALA A 226 12.79 1.60 23.96
CA ALA A 226 12.48 2.94 24.46
C ALA A 226 11.18 2.96 25.29
N LYS A 227 10.12 2.27 24.82
CA LYS A 227 8.89 2.07 25.60
C LYS A 227 9.15 1.36 26.93
N LYS A 228 10.00 0.32 26.92
CA LYS A 228 10.42 -0.37 28.16
C LYS A 228 11.19 0.55 29.12
N ALA A 229 11.92 1.54 28.60
CA ALA A 229 12.58 2.57 29.40
C ALA A 229 11.61 3.67 29.89
N GLY A 230 10.32 3.61 29.51
CA GLY A 230 9.28 4.55 29.89
C GLY A 230 9.06 5.70 28.91
N PHE A 231 9.76 5.73 27.76
CA PHE A 231 9.60 6.79 26.78
C PHE A 231 8.33 6.61 25.96
N ARG A 232 7.71 7.72 25.57
CA ARG A 232 6.75 7.73 24.46
C ARG A 232 7.51 7.60 23.15
N THR A 233 6.84 7.11 22.11
CA THR A 233 7.50 6.80 20.83
C THR A 233 6.63 7.14 19.64
N ILE A 234 7.24 7.66 18.58
CA ILE A 234 6.62 7.81 17.26
C ILE A 234 7.45 7.00 16.27
N LYS A 235 6.80 6.12 15.50
CA LYS A 235 7.48 5.31 14.48
C LYS A 235 7.54 6.07 13.17
N VAL A 236 8.73 6.20 12.61
CA VAL A 236 8.91 6.83 11.30
C VAL A 236 8.96 5.75 10.23
N ASP A 237 7.81 5.47 9.60
CA ASP A 237 7.77 4.52 8.49
C ASP A 237 8.57 5.04 7.29
N LEU A 238 9.43 4.19 6.74
CA LEU A 238 10.28 4.52 5.59
C LEU A 238 9.45 5.07 4.42
N GLY A 239 9.84 6.25 3.95
CA GLY A 239 9.15 6.96 2.87
C GLY A 239 7.83 7.63 3.28
N LYS A 240 7.44 7.57 4.56
CA LYS A 240 6.23 8.19 5.12
C LYS A 240 6.52 9.10 6.31
N SER A 241 7.65 9.79 6.32
CA SER A 241 8.02 10.74 7.38
C SER A 241 6.99 11.85 7.60
N TRP A 242 6.13 12.16 6.61
CA TRP A 242 5.03 13.10 6.79
C TRP A 242 3.99 12.65 7.83
N ASP A 243 3.72 11.34 7.97
CA ASP A 243 2.76 10.82 8.94
C ASP A 243 3.32 11.01 10.36
N ALA A 244 4.63 10.75 10.54
CA ALA A 244 5.32 10.98 11.80
C ALA A 244 5.39 12.47 12.17
N VAL A 245 5.59 13.37 11.20
CA VAL A 245 5.54 14.82 11.45
C VAL A 245 4.16 15.25 11.91
N LYS A 246 3.09 14.69 11.33
CA LYS A 246 1.72 14.98 11.75
C LYS A 246 1.45 14.52 13.18
N GLU A 247 1.89 13.30 13.54
CA GLU A 247 1.78 12.81 14.91
C GLU A 247 2.61 13.67 15.89
N LEU A 248 3.79 14.12 15.48
CA LEU A 248 4.62 15.03 16.26
C LEU A 248 3.93 16.39 16.48
N GLU A 249 3.24 16.93 15.48
CA GLU A 249 2.41 18.13 15.61
C GLU A 249 1.28 17.92 16.64
N GLU A 250 0.57 16.80 16.57
CA GLU A 250 -0.51 16.47 17.51
C GLU A 250 -0.02 16.38 18.97
N VAL A 251 1.19 15.89 19.20
CA VAL A 251 1.78 15.73 20.54
C VAL A 251 2.40 17.02 21.09
N THR A 252 2.82 17.95 20.21
CA THR A 252 3.55 19.17 20.60
C THR A 252 2.65 20.40 20.79
N VAL A 253 1.45 20.41 20.17
CA VAL A 253 0.49 21.51 20.28
C VAL A 253 -0.39 21.35 21.55
N PRO A 254 -0.54 22.39 22.39
CA PRO A 254 -1.40 22.30 23.57
C PRO A 254 -2.87 22.11 23.18
N SER A 255 -3.56 21.22 23.89
CA SER A 255 -5.01 21.01 23.75
C SER A 255 -5.74 22.36 23.94
N PRO A 256 -6.67 22.75 23.05
CA PRO A 256 -7.14 24.12 22.99
C PRO A 256 -8.17 24.42 24.08
N ALA A 257 -7.76 25.20 25.08
CA ALA A 257 -8.68 26.03 25.85
C ALA A 257 -8.91 27.34 25.09
N LEU A 258 -10.17 27.59 24.73
CA LEU A 258 -10.77 28.81 24.18
C LEU A 258 -10.21 29.39 22.85
N GLY A 259 -11.14 29.66 21.93
CA GLY A 259 -11.01 30.79 21.00
C GLY A 259 -10.79 30.40 19.54
N ILE A 260 -11.87 30.50 18.78
CA ILE A 260 -11.88 30.58 17.32
C ILE A 260 -10.88 31.65 16.84
N ALA A 261 -10.15 31.31 15.76
CA ALA A 261 -9.35 32.19 14.90
C ALA A 261 -7.97 32.65 15.39
N ALA A 262 -6.94 31.84 15.12
CA ALA A 262 -5.65 32.28 14.57
C ALA A 262 -4.86 31.04 14.10
N LEU A 263 -4.10 31.15 13.00
CA LEU A 263 -3.32 30.08 12.33
C LEU A 263 -4.05 29.20 11.29
N SER A 264 -5.11 29.71 10.65
CA SER A 264 -5.59 29.19 9.34
C SER A 264 -5.56 30.23 8.23
N GLU A 265 -4.57 31.12 8.24
CA GLU A 265 -4.23 31.96 7.09
C GLU A 265 -2.86 31.51 6.57
N HIS A 266 -2.82 30.42 5.80
CA HIS A 266 -1.80 30.08 4.76
C HIS A 266 -1.90 28.63 4.24
N THR A 267 -3.07 27.97 4.38
CA THR A 267 -3.33 26.63 3.79
C THR A 267 -4.69 26.53 3.08
N LYS A 268 -5.07 27.59 2.34
CA LYS A 268 -6.17 27.56 1.34
C LYS A 268 -5.75 28.04 -0.06
N ARG A 269 -4.44 28.11 -0.34
CA ARG A 269 -3.91 28.26 -1.70
C ARG A 269 -3.09 27.00 -2.01
N ASP A 270 -3.47 26.33 -3.11
CA ASP A 270 -2.85 25.12 -3.68
C ASP A 270 -3.20 23.74 -3.10
N SER A 271 -4.49 23.48 -2.91
CA SER A 271 -5.05 22.13 -3.13
C SER A 271 -5.62 22.01 -4.56
N LYS A 272 -4.74 22.16 -5.56
CA LYS A 272 -5.00 21.75 -6.95
C LYS A 272 -3.94 20.74 -7.37
N ILE A 273 -4.05 19.52 -6.85
CA ILE A 273 -3.36 18.36 -7.42
C ILE A 273 -4.34 17.76 -8.44
N PRO A 274 -4.05 17.83 -9.76
CA PRO A 274 -4.82 17.04 -10.72
C PRO A 274 -4.42 15.58 -10.54
N GLN A 275 -5.40 14.69 -10.35
CA GLN A 275 -5.20 13.25 -10.43
C GLN A 275 -4.56 12.90 -11.78
N LYS A 276 -3.23 12.71 -11.79
CA LYS A 276 -2.51 12.08 -12.88
C LYS A 276 -1.99 10.74 -12.38
N LYS A 277 -2.29 9.72 -13.19
CA LYS A 277 -1.91 8.32 -13.05
C LYS A 277 -0.52 8.17 -12.45
N VAL A 278 -0.44 7.39 -11.37
CA VAL A 278 0.80 6.85 -10.82
C VAL A 278 1.50 6.04 -11.91
N GLY A 279 2.54 6.62 -12.48
CA GLY A 279 3.63 5.89 -13.12
C GLY A 279 4.85 6.10 -12.22
N ASN A 280 5.59 5.02 -11.99
CA ASN A 280 6.91 5.03 -11.35
C ASN A 280 7.74 6.20 -11.87
N ASP A 281 8.22 7.03 -10.95
CA ASP A 281 9.49 7.76 -11.00
C ASP A 281 9.59 8.60 -9.71
N PHE A 282 10.03 7.95 -8.63
CA PHE A 282 10.48 8.60 -7.40
C PHE A 282 11.95 8.95 -7.59
N PHE A 283 12.31 10.24 -7.43
CA PHE A 283 13.61 10.83 -7.04
C PHE A 283 13.86 12.18 -7.77
N SER A 284 13.61 13.28 -7.07
CA SER A 284 14.54 14.43 -6.87
C SER A 284 13.79 15.71 -6.47
N LEU A 285 13.95 16.11 -5.20
CA LEU A 285 13.72 17.47 -4.70
C LEU A 285 15.10 18.11 -4.45
N PRO A 286 15.35 19.37 -4.84
CA PRO A 286 16.48 20.13 -4.31
C PRO A 286 16.03 21.29 -3.40
N VAL A 287 16.71 21.36 -2.27
CA VAL A 287 16.68 22.33 -1.17
C VAL A 287 17.11 23.74 -1.65
N GLN A 288 16.43 24.79 -1.16
CA GLN A 288 16.88 26.18 -1.24
C GLN A 288 17.46 26.61 0.11
N LEU A 289 18.70 27.11 0.11
CA LEU A 289 19.32 27.83 1.22
C LEU A 289 19.49 29.30 0.81
N ALA A 290 19.07 30.19 1.71
CA ALA A 290 19.21 31.63 1.62
C ALA A 290 20.69 32.07 1.69
N ARG A 291 21.05 33.15 1.00
CA ARG A 291 22.22 33.98 1.33
C ARG A 291 21.89 35.48 1.18
N HIS A 292 22.41 36.22 2.15
CA HIS A 292 22.40 37.68 2.32
C HIS A 292 23.08 38.44 1.14
N PRO A 293 22.95 39.78 1.09
CA PRO A 293 22.73 40.54 -0.14
C PRO A 293 24.01 41.11 -0.75
N GLY A 294 23.90 41.49 -2.03
CA GLY A 294 24.84 42.37 -2.72
C GLY A 294 25.60 41.68 -3.85
N SER A 295 25.05 41.75 -5.07
CA SER A 295 25.81 41.94 -6.33
C SER A 295 24.95 41.53 -7.54
N VAL A 296 24.56 42.55 -8.31
CA VAL A 296 24.28 42.59 -9.75
C VAL A 296 23.43 41.45 -10.37
N ALA A 297 22.20 41.82 -10.71
CA ALA A 297 21.18 41.00 -11.35
C ALA A 297 21.64 40.41 -12.70
N THR A 298 21.83 39.09 -12.73
CA THR A 298 21.75 38.27 -13.95
C THR A 298 20.73 37.15 -13.72
N ARG A 299 19.66 37.15 -14.53
CA ARG A 299 18.52 36.22 -14.45
C ARG A 299 19.00 34.76 -14.52
N ARG A 300 19.09 34.06 -13.39
CA ARG A 300 19.32 32.60 -13.35
C ARG A 300 18.00 31.86 -13.54
N THR A 301 17.86 31.24 -14.71
CA THR A 301 16.82 30.28 -15.07
C THR A 301 16.84 29.08 -14.11
N LYS A 302 15.67 28.66 -13.60
CA LYS A 302 15.50 27.45 -12.76
C LYS A 302 16.13 26.21 -13.45
N PRO A 303 16.75 25.27 -12.70
CA PRO A 303 17.32 24.08 -13.30
C PRO A 303 16.20 23.20 -13.87
N ILE A 304 16.30 22.89 -15.16
CA ILE A 304 15.43 21.95 -15.85
C ILE A 304 15.58 20.60 -15.15
N GLY A 305 14.54 20.15 -14.44
CA GLY A 305 14.51 18.81 -13.86
C GLY A 305 14.86 17.78 -14.93
N LYS A 306 15.74 16.82 -14.58
CA LYS A 306 16.26 15.77 -15.47
C LYS A 306 15.17 15.31 -16.44
N MET A 307 15.23 15.78 -17.69
CA MET A 307 14.34 15.27 -18.73
C MET A 307 14.64 13.78 -18.88
N PRO A 308 13.63 12.91 -18.99
CA PRO A 308 13.85 11.50 -19.25
C PRO A 308 14.69 11.37 -20.53
N PHE A 309 15.92 10.86 -20.39
CA PHE A 309 16.87 10.72 -21.50
C PHE A 309 16.29 9.72 -22.51
N THR A 310 15.76 10.24 -23.61
CA THR A 310 15.48 9.45 -24.82
C THR A 310 16.32 10.02 -25.95
N LYS A 311 17.24 9.23 -26.50
CA LYS A 311 18.05 9.60 -27.69
C LYS A 311 17.15 9.99 -28.87
N LEU A 312 15.94 9.42 -28.94
CA LEU A 312 14.92 9.76 -29.92
C LEU A 312 14.11 11.00 -29.48
N VAL A 313 14.40 12.14 -30.09
CA VAL A 313 13.59 13.36 -29.90
C VAL A 313 12.23 13.17 -30.58
N LYS A 314 11.13 13.25 -29.82
CA LYS A 314 9.76 13.20 -30.37
C LYS A 314 9.46 14.48 -31.17
N ASN A 315 9.80 14.46 -32.44
CA ASN A 315 9.63 15.59 -33.37
C ASN A 315 8.28 15.54 -34.11
N SER A 316 8.00 16.55 -34.93
CA SER A 316 6.80 16.62 -35.78
C SER A 316 6.64 15.38 -36.67
N ALA A 317 7.73 14.88 -37.26
CA ALA A 317 7.72 13.68 -38.09
C ALA A 317 7.30 12.42 -37.31
N TYR A 318 7.72 12.28 -36.05
CA TYR A 318 7.29 11.19 -35.16
C TYR A 318 5.77 11.25 -34.94
N PHE A 319 5.24 12.41 -34.51
CA PHE A 319 3.81 12.54 -34.23
C PHE A 319 2.94 12.40 -35.48
N SER A 320 3.42 12.86 -36.64
CA SER A 320 2.73 12.67 -37.91
C SER A 320 2.58 11.20 -38.31
N ARG A 321 3.49 10.33 -37.87
CA ARG A 321 3.46 8.88 -38.13
C ARG A 321 2.89 8.07 -36.97
N TYR A 322 2.65 8.70 -35.82
CA TYR A 322 2.24 8.00 -34.61
C TYR A 322 0.75 7.62 -34.67
N GLN A 323 0.50 6.34 -34.96
CA GLN A 323 -0.87 5.82 -34.94
C GLN A 323 -1.32 5.52 -33.50
N THR A 324 -2.24 6.33 -32.99
CA THR A 324 -2.79 6.09 -31.65
C THR A 324 -3.61 4.81 -31.61
N LYS A 325 -3.36 3.96 -30.61
CA LYS A 325 -4.23 2.80 -30.34
C LYS A 325 -5.63 3.27 -29.89
N PHE A 326 -6.61 2.37 -29.97
CA PHE A 326 -7.96 2.63 -29.48
C PHE A 326 -7.98 3.15 -28.03
N LYS A 327 -8.93 4.02 -27.71
CA LYS A 327 -9.01 4.74 -26.42
C LYS A 327 -8.83 3.83 -25.20
N ARG A 328 -9.62 2.75 -25.09
CA ARG A 328 -9.53 1.81 -23.96
C ARG A 328 -8.23 1.00 -23.91
N ARG A 329 -7.54 0.82 -25.04
CA ARG A 329 -6.20 0.22 -25.07
C ARG A 329 -5.15 1.20 -24.56
N ARG A 330 -5.23 2.48 -24.95
CA ARG A 330 -4.40 3.56 -24.39
C ARG A 330 -4.60 3.75 -22.90
N GLU A 331 -5.82 3.53 -22.42
CA GLU A 331 -6.11 3.56 -20.98
C GLU A 331 -5.66 2.31 -20.23
N GLY A 332 -5.31 1.22 -20.94
CA GLY A 332 -4.94 -0.07 -20.32
C GLY A 332 -6.12 -0.80 -19.68
N LYS A 333 -7.35 -0.64 -20.19
CA LYS A 333 -8.58 -1.19 -19.58
C LYS A 333 -9.23 -2.34 -20.35
N THR A 334 -8.81 -2.57 -21.59
CA THR A 334 -9.45 -3.56 -22.47
C THR A 334 -8.45 -4.19 -23.38
N ASP A 335 -8.46 -5.51 -23.40
CA ASP A 335 -7.92 -6.29 -24.50
C ASP A 335 -8.97 -6.45 -25.60
N TYR A 336 -8.72 -5.83 -26.75
CA TYR A 336 -9.61 -5.93 -27.90
C TYR A 336 -9.53 -7.29 -28.59
N TYR A 337 -8.45 -8.05 -28.39
CA TYR A 337 -8.29 -9.38 -28.96
C TYR A 337 -9.26 -10.38 -28.31
N ALA A 338 -9.31 -10.42 -26.98
CA ALA A 338 -10.33 -11.17 -26.24
C ALA A 338 -11.74 -10.62 -26.50
N ARG A 339 -11.94 -9.29 -26.41
CA ARG A 339 -13.25 -8.67 -26.61
C ARG A 339 -13.86 -9.01 -27.96
N LYS A 340 -13.09 -9.00 -29.05
CA LYS A 340 -13.56 -9.36 -30.40
C LYS A 340 -14.28 -10.72 -30.38
N ARG A 341 -13.68 -11.74 -29.76
CA ARG A 341 -14.23 -13.11 -29.70
C ARG A 341 -15.44 -13.24 -28.76
N LEU A 342 -15.45 -12.45 -27.69
CA LEU A 342 -16.56 -12.40 -26.74
C LEU A 342 -17.81 -11.79 -27.36
N ILE A 343 -17.68 -10.75 -28.21
CA ILE A 343 -18.84 -10.03 -28.76
C ILE A 343 -19.30 -10.57 -30.12
N THR A 344 -18.42 -11.16 -30.93
CA THR A 344 -18.83 -11.67 -32.24
C THR A 344 -19.88 -12.77 -32.07
N GLN A 345 -21.04 -12.54 -32.68
CA GLN A 345 -22.14 -13.48 -32.77
C GLN A 345 -22.14 -14.15 -34.15
N ALA A 346 -22.62 -15.39 -34.22
CA ALA A 346 -22.84 -16.05 -35.50
C ALA A 346 -23.86 -15.25 -36.33
N LYS A 347 -23.52 -14.93 -37.60
CA LYS A 347 -24.35 -14.05 -38.43
C LYS A 347 -25.75 -14.61 -38.70
N ASN A 348 -25.91 -15.92 -38.67
CA ASN A 348 -27.20 -16.60 -38.79
C ASN A 348 -28.12 -16.45 -37.57
N LYS A 349 -27.63 -15.87 -36.46
CA LYS A 349 -28.44 -15.55 -35.27
C LYS A 349 -28.93 -14.09 -35.27
N TYR A 350 -28.67 -13.33 -36.33
CA TYR A 350 -29.17 -11.96 -36.54
C TYR A 350 -29.01 -11.07 -35.30
N ASN A 351 -30.13 -10.61 -34.73
CA ASN A 351 -30.19 -9.69 -33.59
C ASN A 351 -30.10 -10.39 -32.22
N ALA A 352 -29.94 -11.72 -32.17
CA ALA A 352 -29.84 -12.43 -30.90
C ALA A 352 -28.61 -11.95 -30.12
N PRO A 353 -28.80 -11.27 -28.97
CA PRO A 353 -27.70 -10.69 -28.23
C PRO A 353 -26.82 -11.78 -27.63
N LYS A 354 -25.51 -11.55 -27.62
CA LYS A 354 -24.55 -12.38 -26.90
C LYS A 354 -24.28 -11.76 -25.54
N TYR A 355 -24.89 -12.33 -24.50
CA TYR A 355 -24.74 -11.87 -23.12
C TYR A 355 -23.36 -12.22 -22.56
N ARG A 356 -22.77 -11.26 -21.86
CA ARG A 356 -21.47 -11.42 -21.20
C ARG A 356 -21.56 -11.06 -19.73
N MET A 357 -21.00 -11.89 -18.87
CA MET A 357 -20.83 -11.60 -17.45
C MET A 357 -19.49 -10.89 -17.27
N VAL A 358 -19.54 -9.57 -17.12
CA VAL A 358 -18.37 -8.75 -16.85
C VAL A 358 -18.08 -8.78 -15.36
N VAL A 359 -16.94 -9.34 -14.97
CA VAL A 359 -16.47 -9.37 -13.58
C VAL A 359 -15.25 -8.49 -13.44
N ARG A 360 -15.29 -7.49 -12.54
CA ARG A 360 -14.17 -6.57 -12.29
C ARG A 360 -13.95 -6.40 -10.80
N PHE A 361 -12.68 -6.40 -10.42
CA PHE A 361 -12.25 -6.10 -9.06
C PHE A 361 -11.65 -4.70 -9.06
N THR A 362 -12.15 -3.85 -8.17
CA THR A 362 -11.43 -2.65 -7.73
C THR A 362 -10.65 -3.00 -6.47
N ASN A 363 -9.92 -2.04 -5.89
CA ASN A 363 -9.17 -2.29 -4.65
C ASN A 363 -10.08 -2.60 -3.44
N ARG A 364 -11.37 -2.26 -3.49
CA ARG A 364 -12.28 -2.37 -2.33
C ARG A 364 -13.69 -2.87 -2.66
N ASP A 365 -13.96 -3.19 -3.94
CA ASP A 365 -15.31 -3.50 -4.40
C ASP A 365 -15.25 -4.48 -5.58
N ILE A 366 -16.24 -5.35 -5.67
CA ILE A 366 -16.44 -6.32 -6.75
C ILE A 366 -17.62 -5.84 -7.59
N ILE A 367 -17.43 -5.81 -8.90
CA ILE A 367 -18.43 -5.35 -9.86
C ILE A 367 -18.76 -6.54 -10.76
N THR A 368 -20.01 -6.97 -10.75
CA THR A 368 -20.53 -8.00 -11.66
C THR A 368 -21.68 -7.42 -12.48
N GLN A 369 -21.64 -7.62 -13.81
CA GLN A 369 -22.66 -7.07 -14.72
C GLN A 369 -22.94 -8.04 -15.85
N ILE A 370 -24.21 -8.19 -16.24
CA ILE A 370 -24.59 -8.86 -17.49
C ILE A 370 -24.73 -7.80 -18.57
N VAL A 371 -24.00 -7.95 -19.67
CA VAL A 371 -23.82 -6.90 -20.67
C VAL A 371 -23.96 -7.45 -22.08
N THR A 372 -24.70 -6.74 -22.93
CA THR A 372 -24.78 -6.97 -24.39
C THR A 372 -24.00 -5.90 -25.14
N ALA A 373 -23.51 -6.23 -26.33
CA ALA A 373 -22.78 -5.29 -27.17
C ALA A 373 -23.71 -4.70 -28.24
N GLU A 374 -23.77 -3.38 -28.33
CA GLU A 374 -24.42 -2.66 -29.44
C GLU A 374 -23.44 -1.68 -30.10
N MET A 375 -23.79 -1.18 -31.28
CA MET A 375 -22.99 -0.20 -32.02
C MET A 375 -22.84 1.14 -31.28
N THR A 376 -23.86 1.55 -30.53
CA THR A 376 -23.85 2.80 -29.74
C THR A 376 -23.01 2.68 -28.47
N GLY A 377 -22.90 1.47 -27.94
CA GLY A 377 -22.22 1.17 -26.69
C GLY A 377 -22.78 -0.10 -26.06
N ASP A 378 -22.06 -0.63 -25.10
CA ASP A 378 -22.52 -1.80 -24.36
C ASP A 378 -23.74 -1.44 -23.49
N LYS A 379 -24.78 -2.27 -23.49
CA LYS A 379 -25.97 -2.13 -22.64
C LYS A 379 -25.88 -3.08 -21.46
N VAL A 380 -26.09 -2.55 -20.26
CA VAL A 380 -26.13 -3.35 -19.03
C VAL A 380 -27.55 -3.87 -18.85
N PHE A 381 -27.69 -5.19 -18.79
CA PHE A 381 -28.96 -5.87 -18.55
C PHE A 381 -29.31 -5.92 -17.05
N ALA A 382 -28.33 -6.34 -16.24
CA ALA A 382 -28.39 -6.39 -14.78
C ALA A 382 -26.98 -6.13 -14.21
N SER A 383 -26.91 -5.62 -12.98
CA SER A 383 -25.66 -5.36 -12.27
C SER A 383 -25.82 -5.71 -10.80
N ALA A 384 -24.72 -6.15 -10.17
CA ALA A 384 -24.60 -6.30 -8.72
C ALA A 384 -23.19 -5.86 -8.29
N TYR A 385 -23.11 -5.31 -7.07
CA TYR A 385 -21.86 -4.81 -6.49
C TYR A 385 -21.65 -5.40 -5.10
N SER A 386 -20.40 -5.66 -4.68
CA SER A 386 -20.18 -6.28 -3.36
C SER A 386 -20.52 -5.35 -2.20
N HIS A 387 -20.48 -4.03 -2.37
CA HIS A 387 -21.00 -3.10 -1.35
C HIS A 387 -22.52 -3.23 -1.10
N GLU A 388 -23.29 -3.88 -1.98
CA GLU A 388 -24.70 -4.21 -1.73
C GLU A 388 -24.86 -5.38 -0.75
N LEU A 389 -23.83 -6.23 -0.58
CA LEU A 389 -23.88 -7.42 0.27
C LEU A 389 -24.14 -7.09 1.74
N LYS A 390 -23.85 -5.86 2.17
CA LYS A 390 -24.17 -5.37 3.52
C LYS A 390 -25.65 -5.52 3.87
N ARG A 391 -26.54 -5.37 2.89
CA ARG A 391 -28.00 -5.51 3.05
C ARG A 391 -28.41 -6.95 3.34
N TYR A 392 -27.54 -7.90 3.02
CA TYR A 392 -27.71 -9.34 3.19
C TYR A 392 -26.87 -9.90 4.33
N GLY A 393 -26.34 -9.05 5.23
CA GLY A 393 -25.57 -9.48 6.41
C GLY A 393 -24.05 -9.43 6.27
N ILE A 394 -23.50 -9.43 5.05
CA ILE A 394 -22.05 -9.41 4.85
C ILE A 394 -21.53 -7.96 4.96
N LYS A 395 -21.13 -7.56 6.17
CA LYS A 395 -20.62 -6.21 6.46
C LYS A 395 -19.15 -6.01 6.06
N HIS A 396 -18.34 -7.04 6.27
CA HIS A 396 -16.87 -7.01 6.10
C HIS A 396 -16.41 -7.93 4.97
N GLY A 397 -15.11 -7.89 4.65
CA GLY A 397 -14.55 -8.84 3.69
C GLY A 397 -15.05 -8.72 2.24
N LEU A 398 -15.56 -7.56 1.81
CA LEU A 398 -16.25 -7.36 0.51
C LEU A 398 -15.41 -7.61 -0.77
N THR A 399 -14.19 -8.10 -0.65
CA THR A 399 -13.32 -8.44 -1.78
C THR A 399 -12.76 -9.86 -1.72
N ASN A 400 -13.10 -10.67 -0.71
CA ASN A 400 -12.62 -12.05 -0.60
C ASN A 400 -13.31 -12.99 -1.62
N TRP A 401 -13.00 -14.28 -1.57
CA TRP A 401 -13.58 -15.28 -2.49
C TRP A 401 -15.08 -15.48 -2.23
N ALA A 402 -15.49 -15.57 -0.97
CA ALA A 402 -16.88 -15.73 -0.54
C ALA A 402 -17.78 -14.56 -0.98
N ALA A 403 -17.33 -13.31 -0.80
CA ALA A 403 -18.01 -12.11 -1.28
C ALA A 403 -18.10 -12.09 -2.82
N ALA A 404 -17.08 -12.55 -3.52
CA ALA A 404 -17.13 -12.67 -4.99
C ALA A 404 -18.22 -13.67 -5.42
N TYR A 405 -18.29 -14.83 -4.77
CA TYR A 405 -19.35 -15.81 -4.97
C TYR A 405 -20.74 -15.22 -4.71
N ALA A 406 -20.95 -14.61 -3.54
CA ALA A 406 -22.23 -13.97 -3.18
C ALA A 406 -22.64 -12.86 -4.16
N THR A 407 -21.68 -12.05 -4.65
CA THR A 407 -21.95 -11.01 -5.66
C THR A 407 -22.35 -11.62 -7.01
N GLY A 408 -21.79 -12.79 -7.35
CA GLY A 408 -22.18 -13.57 -8.52
C GLY A 408 -23.61 -14.12 -8.41
N LEU A 409 -23.93 -14.72 -7.26
CA LEU A 409 -25.26 -15.25 -6.94
C LEU A 409 -26.33 -14.15 -6.99
N LEU A 410 -26.04 -12.97 -6.42
CA LEU A 410 -26.92 -11.81 -6.46
C LEU A 410 -27.20 -11.35 -7.89
N LEU A 411 -26.18 -11.29 -8.75
CA LEU A 411 -26.36 -10.95 -10.16
C LEU A 411 -27.26 -11.97 -10.87
N ALA A 412 -27.07 -13.26 -10.59
CA ALA A 412 -27.83 -14.33 -11.21
C ALA A 412 -29.31 -14.28 -10.85
N ARG A 413 -29.63 -14.26 -9.55
CA ARG A 413 -31.02 -14.18 -9.09
C ARG A 413 -31.72 -12.91 -9.57
N ARG A 414 -31.01 -11.77 -9.58
CA ARG A 414 -31.54 -10.50 -10.10
C ARG A 414 -31.86 -10.54 -11.60
N ALA A 415 -31.02 -11.23 -12.39
CA ALA A 415 -31.23 -11.38 -13.82
C ALA A 415 -32.37 -12.36 -14.16
N LEU A 416 -32.44 -13.50 -13.46
CA LEU A 416 -33.49 -14.49 -13.67
C LEU A 416 -34.86 -13.97 -13.23
N LYS A 417 -34.94 -13.30 -12.07
CA LYS A 417 -36.18 -12.66 -11.60
C LYS A 417 -36.68 -11.58 -12.56
N LYS A 418 -35.76 -10.85 -13.20
CA LYS A 418 -36.10 -9.87 -14.25
C LYS A 418 -36.62 -10.53 -15.54
N LEU A 419 -36.21 -11.77 -15.82
CA LEU A 419 -36.65 -12.54 -16.98
C LEU A 419 -37.89 -13.41 -16.70
N GLY A 420 -38.32 -13.53 -15.43
CA GLY A 420 -39.35 -14.49 -15.02
C GLY A 420 -38.89 -15.94 -15.23
N LEU A 421 -37.65 -16.24 -14.87
CA LEU A 421 -37.01 -17.56 -14.97
C LEU A 421 -36.45 -18.04 -13.62
N ASP A 422 -36.80 -17.36 -12.53
CA ASP A 422 -36.24 -17.59 -11.21
C ASP A 422 -36.79 -18.82 -10.50
N GLU A 423 -38.02 -19.25 -10.86
CA GLU A 423 -38.66 -20.49 -10.42
C GLU A 423 -38.18 -21.70 -11.25
N ASP A 424 -38.11 -21.56 -12.57
CA ASP A 424 -37.65 -22.63 -13.48
C ASP A 424 -36.18 -23.03 -13.24
N PHE A 425 -35.34 -22.04 -12.94
CA PHE A 425 -33.89 -22.23 -12.79
C PHE A 425 -33.42 -21.71 -11.43
N VAL A 426 -33.71 -22.50 -10.38
CA VAL A 426 -33.28 -22.19 -9.01
C VAL A 426 -31.75 -22.28 -8.85
N GLY A 427 -31.13 -23.23 -9.55
CA GLY A 427 -29.71 -23.54 -9.44
C GLY A 427 -29.40 -24.48 -8.27
N VAL A 428 -28.21 -24.39 -7.70
CA VAL A 428 -27.77 -25.23 -6.57
C VAL A 428 -28.09 -24.50 -5.28
N GLU A 429 -29.09 -24.96 -4.51
CA GLU A 429 -29.52 -24.28 -3.29
C GLU A 429 -28.47 -24.36 -2.18
N GLU A 430 -27.90 -25.54 -1.95
CA GLU A 430 -26.88 -25.78 -0.94
C GLU A 430 -25.54 -26.05 -1.64
N PRO A 431 -24.63 -25.06 -1.67
CA PRO A 431 -23.40 -25.22 -2.43
C PRO A 431 -22.41 -26.11 -1.66
N GLU A 432 -22.39 -27.40 -1.99
CA GLU A 432 -21.45 -28.39 -1.44
C GLU A 432 -20.04 -28.33 -2.08
N GLY A 433 -19.84 -27.43 -3.05
CA GLY A 433 -18.57 -27.32 -3.79
C GLY A 433 -18.47 -28.28 -4.98
N GLU A 434 -19.55 -28.96 -5.35
CA GLU A 434 -19.56 -29.80 -6.56
C GLU A 434 -19.59 -28.95 -7.84
N TYR A 435 -18.95 -29.46 -8.89
CA TYR A 435 -19.02 -28.88 -10.23
C TYR A 435 -20.33 -29.28 -10.92
N SER A 436 -21.14 -28.29 -11.27
CA SER A 436 -22.40 -28.49 -12.00
C SER A 436 -22.68 -27.31 -12.93
N LEU A 437 -23.41 -27.59 -14.01
CA LEU A 437 -23.93 -26.60 -14.96
C LEU A 437 -25.45 -26.64 -14.90
N THR A 438 -26.09 -25.48 -15.08
CA THR A 438 -27.55 -25.42 -15.19
C THR A 438 -27.99 -26.03 -16.52
N GLU A 439 -28.70 -27.15 -16.46
CA GLU A 439 -29.26 -27.84 -17.61
C GLU A 439 -30.61 -27.23 -18.04
N ALA A 440 -31.16 -27.70 -19.17
CA ALA A 440 -32.50 -27.32 -19.60
C ALA A 440 -33.57 -27.90 -18.67
N ALA A 441 -34.61 -27.12 -18.38
CA ALA A 441 -35.73 -27.53 -17.54
C ALA A 441 -36.92 -27.94 -18.42
N GLU A 442 -37.60 -29.02 -18.06
CA GLU A 442 -38.92 -29.34 -18.61
C GLU A 442 -39.98 -28.59 -17.79
N THR A 443 -40.69 -27.69 -18.45
CA THR A 443 -41.81 -26.95 -17.88
C THR A 443 -43.11 -27.40 -18.55
N ASP A 444 -44.27 -27.04 -17.98
CA ASP A 444 -45.58 -27.35 -18.56
C ASP A 444 -45.75 -26.79 -19.99
N GLU A 445 -44.99 -25.75 -20.34
CA GLU A 445 -44.93 -25.13 -21.68
C GLU A 445 -43.89 -25.78 -22.62
N GLY A 446 -43.25 -26.88 -22.18
CA GLY A 446 -42.19 -27.58 -22.90
C GLY A 446 -40.79 -27.32 -22.36
N THR A 447 -39.76 -27.70 -23.14
CA THR A 447 -38.35 -27.59 -22.72
C THR A 447 -37.87 -26.14 -22.80
N ARG A 448 -37.58 -25.54 -21.64
CA ARG A 448 -37.08 -24.18 -21.51
C ARG A 448 -35.56 -24.21 -21.37
N ARG A 449 -34.88 -23.31 -22.08
CA ARG A 449 -33.41 -23.24 -22.07
C ARG A 449 -32.93 -22.24 -21.02
N PRO A 450 -31.87 -22.57 -20.26
CA PRO A 450 -31.34 -21.67 -19.24
C PRO A 450 -30.74 -20.42 -19.88
N PHE A 451 -30.74 -19.33 -19.12
CA PHE A 451 -30.19 -18.07 -19.60
C PHE A 451 -28.67 -18.17 -19.78
N LYS A 452 -28.21 -18.17 -21.03
CA LYS A 452 -26.79 -18.39 -21.36
C LYS A 452 -25.99 -17.09 -21.33
N VAL A 453 -24.90 -17.08 -20.55
CA VAL A 453 -23.99 -15.94 -20.43
C VAL A 453 -22.53 -16.40 -20.56
N VAL A 454 -21.67 -15.57 -21.17
CA VAL A 454 -20.23 -15.88 -21.33
C VAL A 454 -19.39 -15.00 -20.39
N LEU A 455 -18.46 -15.58 -19.64
CA LEU A 455 -17.58 -14.81 -18.74
C LEU A 455 -16.66 -13.85 -19.50
N ASP A 456 -16.60 -12.59 -19.06
CA ASP A 456 -15.64 -11.56 -19.51
C ASP A 456 -14.73 -11.20 -18.34
N VAL A 457 -13.53 -11.81 -18.31
CA VAL A 457 -12.48 -11.57 -17.29
C VAL A 457 -11.70 -10.26 -17.50
N GLY A 458 -11.83 -9.64 -18.67
CA GLY A 458 -11.11 -8.41 -19.01
C GLY A 458 -9.60 -8.62 -19.11
N LEU A 459 -8.85 -8.01 -18.18
CA LEU A 459 -7.38 -8.07 -18.11
C LEU A 459 -6.90 -8.92 -16.92
N GLN A 460 -7.82 -9.51 -16.16
CA GLN A 460 -7.45 -10.32 -15.01
C GLN A 460 -6.76 -11.61 -15.47
N ARG A 461 -5.68 -11.98 -14.77
CA ARG A 461 -4.99 -13.24 -15.02
C ARG A 461 -5.90 -14.41 -14.68
N THR A 462 -6.01 -15.38 -15.58
CA THR A 462 -6.76 -16.62 -15.40
C THR A 462 -5.88 -17.66 -14.68
N SER A 463 -5.67 -17.49 -13.39
CA SER A 463 -4.99 -18.48 -12.53
C SER A 463 -6.01 -19.30 -11.73
N THR A 464 -5.64 -20.53 -11.40
CA THR A 464 -6.45 -21.40 -10.51
C THR A 464 -6.60 -20.73 -9.14
N GLY A 465 -7.79 -20.80 -8.56
CA GLY A 465 -8.15 -20.12 -7.30
C GLY A 465 -8.46 -18.63 -7.43
N ALA A 466 -8.40 -18.03 -8.63
CA ALA A 466 -8.70 -16.61 -8.78
C ALA A 466 -10.17 -16.29 -8.46
N ARG A 467 -10.38 -15.23 -7.67
CA ARG A 467 -11.70 -14.71 -7.26
C ARG A 467 -12.66 -14.41 -8.42
N VAL A 468 -12.15 -14.19 -9.64
CA VAL A 468 -13.00 -14.01 -10.83
C VAL A 468 -13.86 -15.24 -11.12
N PHE A 469 -13.34 -16.43 -10.81
CA PHE A 469 -14.05 -17.69 -10.96
C PHE A 469 -15.02 -17.94 -9.82
N ALA A 470 -14.82 -17.34 -8.65
CA ALA A 470 -15.79 -17.35 -7.56
C ALA A 470 -17.11 -16.67 -7.98
N ALA A 471 -17.00 -15.46 -8.56
CA ALA A 471 -18.17 -14.74 -9.06
C ALA A 471 -18.87 -15.51 -10.20
N MET A 472 -18.10 -16.19 -11.06
CA MET A 472 -18.65 -17.08 -12.09
C MET A 472 -19.39 -18.27 -11.46
N LYS A 473 -18.80 -18.94 -10.45
CA LYS A 473 -19.40 -20.09 -9.77
C LYS A 473 -20.69 -19.71 -9.05
N GLY A 474 -20.69 -18.61 -8.29
CA GLY A 474 -21.91 -18.11 -7.65
C GLY A 474 -23.00 -17.73 -8.65
N ALA A 475 -22.64 -17.20 -9.82
CA ALA A 475 -23.64 -16.93 -10.87
C ALA A 475 -24.16 -18.22 -11.55
N SER A 476 -23.32 -19.24 -11.69
CA SER A 476 -23.71 -20.56 -12.19
C SER A 476 -24.67 -21.25 -11.22
N ASP A 477 -24.31 -21.29 -9.94
CA ASP A 477 -25.12 -21.87 -8.86
C ASP A 477 -26.42 -21.09 -8.63
N GLY A 478 -26.49 -19.84 -9.08
CA GLY A 478 -27.72 -19.04 -9.08
C GLY A 478 -28.69 -19.34 -10.21
N GLY A 479 -28.39 -20.29 -11.11
CA GLY A 479 -29.27 -20.74 -12.21
C GLY A 479 -28.94 -20.19 -13.60
N ILE A 480 -27.84 -19.43 -13.76
CA ILE A 480 -27.42 -18.95 -15.09
C ILE A 480 -26.46 -19.96 -15.72
N LEU A 481 -26.72 -20.35 -16.97
CA LEU A 481 -25.78 -21.18 -17.73
C LEU A 481 -24.55 -20.35 -18.13
N ILE A 482 -23.45 -20.55 -17.43
CA ILE A 482 -22.13 -20.05 -17.81
C ILE A 482 -21.26 -21.23 -18.22
N PRO A 483 -20.93 -21.41 -19.51
CA PRO A 483 -20.06 -22.51 -19.92
C PRO A 483 -18.65 -22.36 -19.32
N HIS A 484 -18.24 -23.30 -18.47
CA HIS A 484 -16.95 -23.30 -17.80
C HIS A 484 -16.48 -24.74 -17.52
N SER A 485 -15.26 -24.88 -16.97
CA SER A 485 -14.67 -26.14 -16.51
C SER A 485 -14.18 -25.99 -15.06
N GLU A 486 -14.05 -27.08 -14.33
CA GLU A 486 -13.58 -27.09 -12.93
C GLU A 486 -12.10 -26.75 -12.72
N SER A 487 -11.27 -26.83 -13.76
CA SER A 487 -9.80 -26.66 -13.71
C SER A 487 -9.24 -25.36 -13.09
N ARG A 488 -10.09 -24.36 -12.83
CA ARG A 488 -9.70 -23.05 -12.28
C ARG A 488 -10.23 -22.78 -10.88
N PHE A 489 -10.99 -23.70 -10.31
CA PHE A 489 -11.47 -23.58 -8.93
C PHE A 489 -10.37 -23.87 -7.91
N PRO A 490 -10.43 -23.23 -6.73
CA PRO A 490 -9.61 -23.67 -5.60
C PRO A 490 -9.96 -25.13 -5.26
N GLY A 491 -8.95 -25.94 -4.91
CA GLY A 491 -9.12 -27.38 -4.70
C GLY A 491 -8.89 -28.24 -5.95
N TYR A 492 -8.72 -27.64 -7.14
CA TYR A 492 -8.38 -28.42 -8.33
C TYR A 492 -6.89 -28.79 -8.37
N ASP A 493 -6.61 -30.08 -8.39
CA ASP A 493 -5.26 -30.61 -8.58
C ASP A 493 -4.97 -30.82 -10.07
N ILE A 494 -3.83 -30.30 -10.51
CA ILE A 494 -3.38 -30.37 -11.91
C ILE A 494 -2.90 -31.78 -12.25
N GLU A 495 -2.36 -32.52 -11.27
CA GLU A 495 -1.76 -33.84 -11.47
C GLU A 495 -2.84 -34.92 -11.59
N THR A 496 -3.76 -34.99 -10.62
CA THR A 496 -4.86 -35.96 -10.62
C THR A 496 -6.00 -35.53 -11.56
N LYS A 497 -6.10 -34.23 -11.89
CA LYS A 497 -7.22 -33.60 -12.61
C LYS A 497 -8.56 -33.73 -11.89
N GLU A 498 -8.51 -33.82 -10.56
CA GLU A 498 -9.69 -33.93 -9.71
C GLU A 498 -9.91 -32.60 -8.97
N LEU A 499 -11.19 -32.26 -8.76
CA LEU A 499 -11.61 -31.14 -7.94
C LEU A 499 -11.93 -31.66 -6.53
N ASP A 500 -11.25 -31.15 -5.53
CA ASP A 500 -11.67 -31.31 -4.14
C ASP A 500 -12.86 -30.38 -3.83
N ALA A 501 -14.06 -30.98 -3.77
CA ALA A 501 -15.30 -30.29 -3.46
C ALA A 501 -15.30 -29.69 -2.05
N GLU A 502 -14.66 -30.34 -1.08
CA GLU A 502 -14.62 -29.85 0.30
C GLU A 502 -13.80 -28.56 0.40
N THR A 503 -12.64 -28.50 -0.25
CA THR A 503 -11.86 -27.26 -0.37
C THR A 503 -12.67 -26.17 -1.08
N LEU A 504 -13.36 -26.48 -2.19
CA LEU A 504 -14.17 -25.47 -2.87
C LEU A 504 -15.30 -24.94 -1.96
N ARG A 505 -15.97 -25.82 -1.22
CA ARG A 505 -16.98 -25.46 -0.23
C ARG A 505 -16.41 -24.52 0.85
N ARG A 506 -15.26 -24.86 1.42
CA ARG A 506 -14.56 -24.00 2.40
C ARG A 506 -14.27 -22.61 1.81
N TYR A 507 -13.96 -22.49 0.53
CA TYR A 507 -13.76 -21.18 -0.11
C TYR A 507 -15.07 -20.38 -0.29
N ILE A 508 -16.19 -21.05 -0.61
CA ILE A 508 -17.52 -20.43 -0.76
C ILE A 508 -17.97 -19.76 0.54
N PHE A 509 -17.82 -20.45 1.68
CA PHE A 509 -18.23 -19.97 3.00
C PHE A 509 -17.13 -19.22 3.76
N GLY A 510 -16.01 -18.88 3.11
CA GLY A 510 -14.96 -18.08 3.73
C GLY A 510 -14.10 -18.81 4.78
N GLY A 511 -14.11 -20.13 4.80
CA GLY A 511 -13.30 -20.96 5.72
C GLY A 511 -11.79 -20.71 5.62
N HIS A 512 -11.27 -20.31 4.46
CA HIS A 512 -9.86 -19.87 4.31
C HIS A 512 -9.57 -18.54 5.03
N VAL A 513 -10.59 -17.68 5.19
CA VAL A 513 -10.47 -16.44 5.98
C VAL A 513 -10.61 -16.77 7.46
N ALA A 514 -11.52 -17.68 7.82
CA ALA A 514 -11.68 -18.17 9.19
C ALA A 514 -10.39 -18.82 9.72
N GLU A 515 -9.81 -19.77 8.98
CA GLU A 515 -8.52 -20.39 9.32
C GLU A 515 -7.39 -19.36 9.44
N TYR A 516 -7.38 -18.34 8.56
CA TYR A 516 -6.41 -17.27 8.67
C TYR A 516 -6.64 -16.35 9.89
N MET A 517 -7.90 -16.18 10.32
CA MET A 517 -8.24 -15.47 11.55
C MET A 517 -7.76 -16.25 12.78
N GLU A 518 -8.04 -17.55 12.86
CA GLU A 518 -7.61 -18.43 13.95
C GLU A 518 -6.08 -18.45 14.07
N THR A 519 -5.38 -18.76 12.98
CA THR A 519 -3.90 -18.81 13.00
C THR A 519 -3.27 -17.48 13.40
N LEU A 520 -3.80 -16.34 12.93
CA LEU A 520 -3.28 -15.04 13.33
C LEU A 520 -3.61 -14.69 14.79
N ALA A 521 -4.75 -15.12 15.30
CA ALA A 521 -5.11 -14.90 16.70
C ALA A 521 -4.12 -15.62 17.64
N ASP A 522 -3.70 -16.83 17.28
CA ASP A 522 -2.74 -17.62 18.05
C ASP A 522 -1.28 -17.18 17.85
N ASP A 523 -0.87 -16.89 16.61
CA ASP A 523 0.53 -16.62 16.27
C ASP A 523 0.96 -15.14 16.45
N ASP A 524 0.09 -14.18 16.09
CA ASP A 524 0.44 -12.75 16.01
C ASP A 524 -0.81 -11.85 16.22
N GLU A 525 -1.16 -11.67 17.49
CA GLU A 525 -2.32 -10.86 17.91
C GLU A 525 -2.24 -9.39 17.41
N GLU A 526 -1.04 -8.82 17.27
CA GLU A 526 -0.87 -7.46 16.74
C GLU A 526 -1.29 -7.39 15.27
N ARG A 527 -0.87 -8.37 14.46
CA ARG A 527 -1.33 -8.47 13.07
C ARG A 527 -2.82 -8.76 12.98
N TYR A 528 -3.34 -9.64 13.84
CA TYR A 528 -4.76 -9.95 13.90
C TYR A 528 -5.59 -8.67 14.09
N LYS A 529 -5.26 -7.87 15.13
CA LYS A 529 -5.88 -6.57 15.39
C LYS A 529 -5.77 -5.63 14.19
N SER A 530 -4.59 -5.56 13.55
CA SER A 530 -4.39 -4.64 12.43
C SER A 530 -5.25 -4.97 11.17
N GLN A 531 -5.45 -6.25 10.86
CA GLN A 531 -6.14 -6.69 9.64
C GLN A 531 -7.64 -6.87 9.87
N PHE A 532 -8.01 -7.41 11.02
CA PHE A 532 -9.38 -7.77 11.37
C PHE A 532 -10.03 -6.80 12.36
N GLN A 533 -9.48 -5.60 12.54
CA GLN A 533 -10.04 -4.58 13.46
C GLN A 533 -11.56 -4.44 13.34
N LYS A 534 -12.08 -4.40 12.12
CA LYS A 534 -13.52 -4.24 11.88
C LYS A 534 -14.36 -5.46 12.27
N TYR A 535 -13.79 -6.66 12.21
CA TYR A 535 -14.45 -7.87 12.69
C TYR A 535 -14.52 -7.84 14.22
N ILE A 536 -13.44 -7.42 14.87
CA ILE A 536 -13.38 -7.22 16.33
C ILE A 536 -14.39 -6.15 16.77
N ASP A 537 -14.46 -5.02 16.06
CA ASP A 537 -15.37 -3.92 16.39
C ASP A 537 -16.86 -4.34 16.32
N ASP A 538 -17.18 -5.30 15.45
CA ASP A 538 -18.54 -5.82 15.24
C ASP A 538 -18.77 -7.17 15.95
N ASP A 539 -17.83 -7.63 16.78
CA ASP A 539 -17.87 -8.89 17.55
C ASP A 539 -18.13 -10.14 16.67
N VAL A 540 -17.40 -10.24 15.55
CA VAL A 540 -17.47 -11.38 14.61
C VAL A 540 -16.20 -12.20 14.70
N ASP A 541 -16.34 -13.47 15.09
CA ASP A 541 -15.24 -14.42 15.20
C ASP A 541 -15.04 -15.27 13.93
N ALA A 542 -14.13 -16.25 13.99
CA ALA A 542 -13.83 -17.12 12.86
C ALA A 542 -14.95 -18.15 12.59
N GLY A 543 -15.64 -18.62 13.64
CA GLY A 543 -16.74 -19.58 13.54
C GLY A 543 -18.01 -18.98 12.94
N ASP A 544 -18.26 -17.70 13.20
CA ASP A 544 -19.43 -16.97 12.71
C ASP A 544 -19.44 -16.78 11.18
N LEU A 545 -18.28 -16.83 10.53
CA LEU A 545 -18.13 -16.52 9.10
C LEU A 545 -18.99 -17.42 8.22
N GLU A 546 -19.03 -18.73 8.49
CA GLU A 546 -19.79 -19.67 7.67
C GLU A 546 -21.29 -19.39 7.74
N GLU A 547 -21.81 -19.11 8.94
CA GLU A 547 -23.22 -18.76 9.16
C GLU A 547 -23.58 -17.45 8.46
N ILE A 548 -22.74 -16.41 8.57
CA ILE A 548 -22.96 -15.12 7.90
C ILE A 548 -23.12 -15.29 6.38
N TYR A 549 -22.26 -16.10 5.74
CA TYR A 549 -22.39 -16.34 4.30
C TYR A 549 -23.62 -17.20 3.98
N ALA A 550 -23.88 -18.25 4.76
CA ALA A 550 -25.04 -19.11 4.56
C ALA A 550 -26.37 -18.33 4.63
N GLU A 551 -26.52 -17.45 5.63
CA GLU A 551 -27.66 -16.56 5.75
C GLU A 551 -27.73 -15.55 4.60
N ALA A 552 -26.58 -14.99 4.18
CA ALA A 552 -26.54 -14.08 3.06
C ALA A 552 -27.00 -14.73 1.75
N HIS A 553 -26.62 -16.00 1.50
CA HIS A 553 -27.09 -16.76 0.34
C HIS A 553 -28.60 -16.93 0.36
N LYS A 554 -29.17 -17.29 1.52
CA LYS A 554 -30.64 -17.40 1.71
C LYS A 554 -31.32 -16.05 1.49
N GLY A 555 -30.79 -14.98 2.07
CA GLY A 555 -31.32 -13.62 1.92
C GLY A 555 -31.29 -13.12 0.47
N ILE A 556 -30.23 -13.43 -0.28
CA ILE A 556 -30.11 -13.09 -1.70
C ILE A 556 -31.15 -13.81 -2.55
N ARG A 557 -31.45 -15.08 -2.24
CA ARG A 557 -32.48 -15.84 -2.96
C ARG A 557 -33.89 -15.33 -2.67
N ALA A 558 -34.16 -14.96 -1.41
CA ALA A 558 -35.46 -14.45 -1.00
C ALA A 558 -35.81 -13.11 -1.67
N ASP A 559 -34.91 -12.12 -1.61
CA ASP A 559 -35.12 -10.84 -2.29
C ASP A 559 -33.83 -10.26 -2.90
N PRO A 560 -33.54 -10.51 -4.19
CA PRO A 560 -32.35 -9.97 -4.85
C PRO A 560 -32.40 -8.46 -5.12
N PHE A 561 -33.52 -7.78 -4.81
CA PHE A 561 -33.70 -6.33 -4.99
C PHE A 561 -33.80 -5.57 -3.65
N LYS A 562 -33.38 -6.19 -2.54
CA LYS A 562 -33.40 -5.57 -1.21
C LYS A 562 -32.77 -4.17 -1.21
N LYS A 563 -33.53 -3.19 -0.71
CA LYS A 563 -33.09 -1.79 -0.61
C LYS A 563 -32.21 -1.58 0.61
N ASP A 564 -31.44 -0.50 0.56
CA ASP A 564 -30.59 -0.05 1.64
C ASP A 564 -31.42 0.78 2.61
N GLU A 565 -31.64 0.28 3.83
CA GLU A 565 -32.44 1.01 4.84
C GLU A 565 -31.66 2.18 5.42
N ASP A 566 -30.33 2.04 5.55
CA ASP A 566 -29.44 3.07 6.09
C ASP A 566 -29.01 4.12 5.06
N ALA A 567 -29.50 4.03 3.82
CA ALA A 567 -29.20 5.03 2.81
C ALA A 567 -29.94 6.33 3.11
N GLY A 568 -29.27 7.21 3.85
CA GLY A 568 -29.71 8.59 4.06
C GLY A 568 -30.01 9.35 2.75
N PRO A 569 -30.62 10.55 2.85
CA PRO A 569 -31.11 11.29 1.69
C PRO A 569 -29.99 11.51 0.65
N LYS A 570 -30.22 10.99 -0.56
CA LYS A 570 -29.27 11.15 -1.67
C LYS A 570 -29.50 12.49 -2.36
N LYS A 571 -28.45 13.29 -2.46
CA LYS A 571 -28.45 14.52 -3.26
C LYS A 571 -28.88 14.23 -4.70
N THR A 572 -29.66 15.14 -5.27
CA THR A 572 -30.16 15.01 -6.64
C THR A 572 -29.01 15.15 -7.66
N LYS A 573 -29.24 14.70 -8.89
CA LYS A 573 -28.25 14.81 -9.98
C LYS A 573 -27.90 16.27 -10.27
N GLU A 574 -28.84 17.18 -10.08
CA GLU A 574 -28.65 18.62 -10.31
C GLU A 574 -27.78 19.26 -9.23
N GLU A 575 -28.01 18.90 -7.96
CA GLU A 575 -27.17 19.33 -6.84
C GLU A 575 -25.72 18.86 -7.01
N TRP A 576 -25.51 17.59 -7.37
CA TRP A 576 -24.15 17.07 -7.62
C TRP A 576 -23.46 17.75 -8.80
N LYS A 577 -24.22 18.09 -9.86
CA LYS A 577 -23.69 18.82 -11.01
C LYS A 577 -23.25 20.21 -10.61
N ALA A 578 -24.05 20.93 -9.83
CA ALA A 578 -23.72 22.26 -9.32
C ALA A 578 -22.47 22.22 -8.44
N GLU A 579 -22.36 21.24 -7.53
CA GLU A 579 -21.21 21.08 -6.65
C GLU A 579 -19.92 20.76 -7.44
N SER A 580 -19.99 19.84 -8.40
CA SER A 580 -18.84 19.44 -9.22
C SER A 580 -18.30 20.57 -10.10
N LEU A 581 -19.17 21.48 -10.56
CA LEU A 581 -18.79 22.60 -11.42
C LEU A 581 -17.89 23.63 -10.72
N LYS A 582 -17.99 23.76 -9.39
CA LYS A 582 -17.16 24.69 -8.60
C LYS A 582 -15.67 24.37 -8.69
N TYR A 583 -15.33 23.08 -8.75
CA TYR A 583 -13.93 22.60 -8.76
C TYR A 583 -13.36 22.45 -10.18
N ARG A 584 -14.21 22.52 -11.21
CA ARG A 584 -13.77 22.36 -12.60
C ARG A 584 -13.24 23.69 -13.15
N SER A 585 -11.94 23.72 -13.47
CA SER A 585 -11.36 24.88 -14.16
C SER A 585 -11.95 25.05 -15.55
N LYS A 586 -12.41 26.27 -15.85
CA LYS A 586 -12.82 26.67 -17.20
C LYS A 586 -11.56 26.82 -18.07
N LYS A 587 -11.66 26.47 -19.35
CA LYS A 587 -10.59 26.75 -20.31
C LYS A 587 -10.50 28.25 -20.53
N LEU A 588 -9.28 28.79 -20.52
CA LEU A 588 -9.01 30.17 -20.90
C LEU A 588 -9.46 30.43 -22.33
N THR A 589 -10.07 31.59 -22.54
CA THR A 589 -10.40 32.11 -23.85
C THR A 589 -9.12 32.47 -24.62
N ARG A 590 -9.24 32.67 -25.94
CA ARG A 590 -8.10 33.06 -26.78
C ARG A 590 -7.53 34.44 -26.36
N ALA A 591 -8.41 35.41 -26.14
CA ALA A 591 -8.03 36.77 -25.74
C ALA A 591 -7.28 36.79 -24.40
N GLU A 592 -7.75 36.04 -23.39
CA GLU A 592 -7.06 35.93 -22.10
C GLU A 592 -5.67 35.29 -22.24
N LYS A 593 -5.51 34.31 -23.13
CA LYS A 593 -4.19 33.70 -23.40
C LYS A 593 -3.24 34.68 -24.07
N GLU A 594 -3.71 35.40 -25.08
CA GLU A 594 -2.90 36.41 -25.80
C GLU A 594 -2.48 37.54 -24.85
N ALA A 595 -3.40 38.05 -24.02
CA ALA A 595 -3.10 39.06 -23.02
C ALA A 595 -2.01 38.59 -22.04
N ARG A 596 -2.12 37.36 -21.51
CA ARG A 596 -1.09 36.77 -20.62
C ARG A 596 0.26 36.60 -21.29
N VAL A 597 0.28 36.23 -22.58
CA VAL A 597 1.54 36.11 -23.34
C VAL A 597 2.19 37.48 -23.51
N GLN A 598 1.41 38.50 -23.88
CA GLN A 598 1.92 39.87 -24.04
C GLN A 598 2.43 40.45 -22.72
N GLU A 599 1.69 40.25 -21.62
CA GLU A 599 2.13 40.63 -20.28
C GLU A 599 3.46 39.93 -19.91
N LYS A 600 3.57 38.63 -20.19
CA LYS A 600 4.80 37.88 -19.91
C LYS A 600 5.98 38.34 -20.76
N ILE A 601 5.75 38.69 -22.03
CA ILE A 601 6.79 39.25 -22.91
C ILE A 601 7.26 40.60 -22.34
N ARG A 602 6.34 41.47 -21.90
CA ARG A 602 6.69 42.77 -21.31
C ARG A 602 7.46 42.66 -19.99
N GLU A 603 7.12 41.69 -19.15
CA GLU A 603 7.83 41.42 -17.88
C GLU A 603 9.26 40.85 -18.12
N LEU A 604 9.44 40.15 -19.25
CA LEU A 604 10.73 39.57 -19.64
C LEU A 604 11.58 40.49 -20.54
N ALA A 605 11.00 41.44 -21.26
CA ALA A 605 11.76 42.52 -21.89
C ALA A 605 12.39 43.40 -20.81
#